data_AF-C4WQA0-F1
#
_entry.id   AF-C4WQA0-F1
#
_cell.length_a   1.000
_cell.length_b   1.000
_cell.length_c   1.000
_cell.angle_alpha   90.00
_cell.angle_beta   90.00
_cell.angle_gamma   90.00
#
_symmetry.space_group_name_H-M   'P 1'
#
loop_
_entity.id
_entity.type
_entity.pdbx_description
1 polymer ?
#
loop_
_entity_poly.entity_id
_entity_poly.type
_entity_poly.pdbx_seq_one_letter_code
_entity_poly.pdbx_strand_id
1 'polypeptide(L)'
;MDISTQAQIALRNAQYETWSWSGQNGPVTCFESAAIMGFIHVFESADALMALWQASQKSALARHAASLRGAGPKAWNVYSVLLTPERAPSLARAIERIEEDFSLTRKIARTAVTTAEDVERALLPLMGIRAQPLIGASNFEDRLRARLKDVPLDAVTAFLNETPAVDVARILGAKS
;
A
#
# COMPACT_ATOMS: atom_id res chain seq x y z
N MET A 1 4.98 -12.51 -20.85
CA MET A 1 4.02 -12.08 -19.82
C MET A 1 3.78 -10.59 -19.99
N ASP A 2 2.54 -10.12 -19.90
CA ASP A 2 2.28 -8.67 -19.88
C ASP A 2 2.44 -8.11 -18.45
N ILE A 3 3.52 -7.35 -18.23
CA ILE A 3 3.84 -6.72 -16.94
C ILE A 3 2.72 -5.77 -16.51
N SER A 4 2.11 -5.04 -17.45
CA SER A 4 1.07 -4.04 -17.13
C SER A 4 -0.18 -4.72 -16.56
N THR A 5 -0.63 -5.80 -17.20
CA THR A 5 -1.76 -6.60 -16.70
C THR A 5 -1.47 -7.20 -15.34
N GLN A 6 -0.29 -7.81 -15.13
CA GLN A 6 0.06 -8.40 -13.83
C GLN A 6 0.17 -7.34 -12.72
N ALA A 7 0.72 -6.17 -13.03
CA ALA A 7 0.79 -5.08 -12.06
C ALA A 7 -0.61 -4.57 -11.67
N GLN A 8 -1.54 -4.48 -12.61
CA GLN A 8 -2.94 -4.14 -12.30
C GLN A 8 -3.60 -5.17 -11.38
N ILE A 9 -3.36 -6.47 -11.61
CA ILE A 9 -3.87 -7.55 -10.76
C ILE A 9 -3.31 -7.41 -9.33
N ALA A 10 -1.98 -7.28 -9.19
CA ALA A 10 -1.31 -7.15 -7.91
C ALA A 10 -1.81 -5.92 -7.11
N LEU A 11 -1.96 -4.78 -7.78
CA LEU A 11 -2.46 -3.55 -7.18
C LEU A 11 -3.94 -3.64 -6.79
N ARG A 12 -4.80 -4.21 -7.62
CA ARG A 12 -6.22 -4.43 -7.28
C ARG A 12 -6.36 -5.36 -6.08
N ASN A 13 -5.55 -6.40 -5.98
CA ASN A 13 -5.50 -7.27 -4.80
C ASN A 13 -5.11 -6.49 -3.53
N ALA A 14 -4.30 -5.45 -3.67
CA ALA A 14 -3.95 -4.52 -2.60
C ALA A 14 -4.92 -3.34 -2.44
N GLN A 15 -6.14 -3.43 -2.98
CA GLN A 15 -7.22 -2.44 -2.84
C GLN A 15 -6.92 -1.08 -3.52
N TYR A 16 -6.10 -1.08 -4.58
CA TYR A 16 -5.97 0.08 -5.45
C TYR A 16 -6.98 0.01 -6.60
N GLU A 17 -7.54 1.16 -6.95
CA GLU A 17 -8.15 1.37 -8.25
C GLU A 17 -7.04 1.45 -9.31
N THR A 18 -7.27 0.86 -10.49
CA THR A 18 -6.30 0.90 -11.58
C THR A 18 -6.98 1.10 -12.93
N TRP A 19 -6.38 1.97 -13.74
CA TRP A 19 -6.81 2.26 -15.11
C TRP A 19 -5.58 2.50 -15.98
N SER A 20 -5.77 2.50 -17.29
CA SER A 20 -4.69 2.73 -18.24
C SER A 20 -5.01 3.86 -19.19
N TRP A 21 -3.96 4.46 -19.74
CA TRP A 21 -4.06 5.35 -20.88
C TRP A 21 -2.86 5.15 -21.80
N SER A 22 -3.03 5.48 -23.07
CA SER A 22 -1.94 5.48 -24.03
C SER A 22 -1.09 6.74 -23.83
N GLY A 23 0.07 6.57 -23.21
CA GLY A 23 1.08 7.61 -23.09
C GLY A 23 1.93 7.72 -24.35
N GLN A 24 2.80 8.72 -24.38
CA GLN A 24 3.66 9.02 -25.53
C GLN A 24 4.69 7.90 -25.81
N ASN A 25 5.12 7.19 -24.76
CA ASN A 25 6.12 6.12 -24.82
C ASN A 25 5.52 4.73 -24.54
N GLY A 26 4.22 4.56 -24.81
CA GLY A 26 3.50 3.31 -24.57
C GLY A 26 2.41 3.42 -23.48
N PRO A 27 1.73 2.30 -23.17
CA PRO A 27 0.66 2.28 -22.19
C PRO A 27 1.21 2.60 -20.79
N VAL A 28 0.51 3.48 -20.07
CA VAL A 28 0.82 3.82 -18.69
C VAL A 28 -0.31 3.29 -17.82
N THR A 29 0.04 2.51 -16.80
CA THR A 29 -0.92 2.05 -15.80
C THR A 29 -0.93 3.05 -14.65
N CYS A 30 -2.08 3.64 -14.38
CA CYS A 30 -2.31 4.49 -13.24
C CYS A 30 -2.90 3.66 -12.09
N PHE A 31 -2.57 4.03 -10.87
CA PHE A 31 -3.14 3.41 -9.68
C PHE A 31 -3.39 4.43 -8.57
N GLU A 32 -4.43 4.20 -7.78
CA GLU A 32 -4.84 5.11 -6.73
C GLU A 32 -5.56 4.39 -5.59
N SER A 33 -5.30 4.85 -4.38
CA SER A 33 -6.03 4.49 -3.17
C SER A 33 -6.39 5.78 -2.42
N ALA A 34 -6.98 5.64 -1.23
CA ALA A 34 -7.26 6.79 -0.36
C ALA A 34 -6.00 7.58 0.02
N ALA A 35 -4.82 6.94 0.07
CA ALA A 35 -3.60 7.54 0.62
C ALA A 35 -2.47 7.74 -0.40
N ILE A 36 -2.45 6.95 -1.48
CA ILE A 36 -1.33 6.88 -2.44
C ILE A 36 -1.89 6.92 -3.85
N MET A 37 -1.16 7.52 -4.78
CA MET A 37 -1.39 7.34 -6.21
C MET A 37 -0.07 7.16 -6.96
N GLY A 38 -0.13 6.73 -8.20
CA GLY A 38 1.07 6.63 -9.01
C GLY A 38 0.86 6.11 -10.41
N PHE A 39 1.99 5.92 -11.07
CA PHE A 39 2.08 5.57 -12.48
C PHE A 39 3.12 4.47 -12.66
N ILE A 40 2.79 3.46 -13.45
CA ILE A 40 3.71 2.40 -13.86
C ILE A 40 4.03 2.58 -15.34
N HIS A 41 5.32 2.67 -15.62
CA HIS A 41 5.89 2.70 -16.95
C HIS A 41 6.70 1.41 -17.17
N VAL A 42 6.37 0.69 -18.25
CA VAL A 42 7.11 -0.49 -18.68
C VAL A 42 7.92 -0.13 -19.90
N PHE A 43 9.24 -0.27 -19.81
CA PHE A 43 10.18 0.05 -20.87
C PHE A 43 10.66 -1.23 -21.54
N GLU A 44 10.84 -1.19 -22.86
CA GLU A 44 11.32 -2.34 -23.65
C GLU A 44 12.74 -2.76 -23.24
N SER A 45 13.60 -1.80 -22.89
CA SER A 45 14.98 -2.02 -22.46
C SER A 45 15.37 -1.17 -21.26
N ALA A 46 16.44 -1.56 -20.58
CA ALA A 46 17.08 -0.83 -19.51
C ALA A 46 17.67 0.50 -20.01
N ASP A 47 18.22 0.53 -21.23
CA ASP A 47 18.68 1.77 -21.87
C ASP A 47 17.52 2.76 -22.11
N ALA A 48 16.39 2.26 -22.62
CA ALA A 48 15.19 3.08 -22.81
C ALA A 48 14.67 3.62 -21.46
N LEU A 49 14.68 2.80 -20.41
CA LEU A 49 14.34 3.24 -19.05
C LEU A 49 15.27 4.38 -18.61
N MET A 50 16.59 4.19 -18.71
CA MET A 50 17.57 5.19 -18.31
C MET A 50 17.43 6.50 -19.08
N ALA A 51 17.14 6.43 -20.38
CA ALA A 51 16.99 7.60 -21.24
C ALA A 51 15.66 8.36 -21.03
N LEU A 52 14.56 7.64 -20.75
CA LEU A 52 13.22 8.20 -20.87
C LEU A 52 12.46 8.35 -19.55
N TRP A 53 12.94 7.79 -18.43
CA TRP A 53 12.15 7.77 -17.19
C TRP A 53 11.72 9.17 -16.71
N GLN A 54 12.60 10.17 -16.80
CA GLN A 54 12.30 11.54 -16.38
C GLN A 54 11.19 12.17 -17.24
N ALA A 55 11.27 11.97 -18.56
CA ALA A 55 10.28 12.49 -19.49
C ALA A 55 8.93 11.79 -19.29
N SER A 56 8.93 10.47 -19.13
CA SER A 56 7.74 9.66 -18.86
C SER A 56 7.03 10.10 -17.57
N GLN A 57 7.78 10.32 -16.48
CA GLN A 57 7.25 10.84 -15.22
C GLN A 57 6.63 12.23 -15.39
N LYS A 58 7.34 13.17 -16.02
CA LYS A 58 6.84 14.53 -16.24
C LYS A 58 5.57 14.53 -17.07
N SER A 59 5.50 13.70 -18.11
CA SER A 59 4.31 13.55 -18.96
C SER A 59 3.09 13.04 -18.16
N ALA A 60 3.28 12.01 -17.33
CA ALA A 60 2.22 11.50 -16.46
C ALA A 60 1.73 12.56 -15.46
N LEU A 61 2.64 13.27 -14.79
CA LEU A 61 2.29 14.33 -13.85
C LEU A 61 1.58 15.50 -14.53
N ALA A 62 2.05 15.93 -15.70
CA ALA A 62 1.45 17.04 -16.45
C ALA A 62 0.01 16.73 -16.84
N ARG A 63 -0.28 15.51 -17.32
CA ARG A 63 -1.65 15.07 -17.61
C ARG A 63 -2.55 15.16 -16.38
N HIS A 64 -2.05 14.68 -15.24
CA HIS A 64 -2.84 14.55 -14.02
C HIS A 64 -2.73 15.78 -13.10
N ALA A 65 -2.12 16.88 -13.55
CA ALA A 65 -1.83 18.06 -12.73
C ALA A 65 -3.08 18.67 -12.07
N ALA A 66 -4.22 18.69 -12.78
CA ALA A 66 -5.47 19.18 -12.22
C ALA A 66 -5.99 18.30 -11.07
N SER A 67 -5.97 16.97 -11.26
CA SER A 67 -6.35 16.00 -10.21
C SER A 67 -5.40 16.09 -9.02
N LEU A 68 -4.09 16.16 -9.27
CA LEU A 68 -3.06 16.27 -8.23
C LEU A 68 -3.21 17.52 -7.37
N ARG A 69 -3.55 18.68 -7.96
CA ARG A 69 -3.81 19.91 -7.18
C ARG A 69 -5.02 19.77 -6.25
N GLY A 70 -6.02 18.97 -6.64
CA GLY A 70 -7.21 18.70 -5.82
C GLY A 70 -7.04 17.53 -4.85
N ALA A 71 -5.96 16.75 -4.95
CA ALA A 71 -5.78 15.50 -4.20
C ALA A 71 -5.39 15.70 -2.72
N GLY A 72 -5.19 16.94 -2.27
CA GLY A 72 -4.89 17.27 -0.88
C GLY A 72 -3.67 16.50 -0.34
N PRO A 73 -3.74 15.88 0.85
CA PRO A 73 -2.63 15.13 1.44
C PRO A 73 -2.05 14.02 0.55
N LYS A 74 -2.87 13.40 -0.31
CA LYS A 74 -2.45 12.35 -1.26
C LYS A 74 -1.49 12.85 -2.34
N ALA A 75 -1.51 14.15 -2.63
CA ALA A 75 -0.62 14.77 -3.61
C ALA A 75 0.87 14.68 -3.23
N TRP A 76 1.20 14.49 -1.95
CA TRP A 76 2.57 14.25 -1.47
C TRP A 76 3.00 12.77 -1.54
N ASN A 77 2.09 11.87 -1.90
CA ASN A 77 2.31 10.43 -1.93
C ASN A 77 2.16 9.85 -3.35
N VAL A 78 2.84 10.47 -4.30
CA VAL A 78 2.84 10.04 -5.70
C VAL A 78 4.06 9.17 -6.00
N TYR A 79 3.82 8.01 -6.63
CA TYR A 79 4.85 7.08 -7.05
C TYR A 79 5.03 7.02 -8.57
N SER A 80 6.28 6.90 -9.02
CA SER A 80 6.65 6.53 -10.38
C SER A 80 7.36 5.19 -10.35
N VAL A 81 6.70 4.17 -10.89
CA VAL A 81 7.22 2.81 -10.98
C VAL A 81 7.75 2.60 -12.40
N LEU A 82 9.01 2.19 -12.52
CA LEU A 82 9.78 2.12 -13.76
C LEU A 82 10.30 0.70 -13.90
N LEU A 83 9.71 -0.09 -14.78
CA LEU A 83 9.97 -1.51 -14.91
C LEU A 83 10.49 -1.85 -16.31
N THR A 84 11.36 -2.84 -16.42
CA THR A 84 11.72 -3.45 -17.70
C THR A 84 11.89 -4.96 -17.53
N PRO A 85 11.48 -5.78 -18.53
CA PRO A 85 11.75 -7.21 -18.52
C PRO A 85 13.23 -7.51 -18.77
N GLU A 86 14.00 -6.59 -19.35
CA GLU A 86 15.40 -6.81 -19.68
C GLU A 86 16.24 -7.00 -18.43
N ARG A 87 17.14 -7.98 -18.47
CA ARG A 87 18.19 -8.15 -17.46
C ARG A 87 19.44 -7.39 -17.91
N ALA A 88 19.75 -6.29 -17.24
CA ALA A 88 20.92 -5.45 -17.54
C ALA A 88 21.82 -5.27 -16.31
N PRO A 89 22.68 -6.25 -15.95
CA PRO A 89 23.53 -6.18 -14.76
C PRO A 89 24.48 -4.98 -14.75
N SER A 90 24.94 -4.54 -15.91
CA SER A 90 25.80 -3.35 -16.08
C SER A 90 25.09 -2.04 -15.69
N LEU A 91 23.76 -1.97 -15.85
CA LEU A 91 22.96 -0.79 -15.53
C LEU A 91 22.26 -0.88 -14.17
N ALA A 92 22.32 -2.03 -13.49
CA ALA A 92 21.59 -2.28 -12.24
C ALA A 92 21.83 -1.18 -11.19
N ARG A 93 23.10 -0.80 -10.95
CA ARG A 93 23.46 0.30 -10.03
C ARG A 93 22.88 1.65 -10.44
N ALA A 94 22.91 1.97 -11.74
CA ALA A 94 22.41 3.24 -12.24
C ALA A 94 20.88 3.32 -12.09
N ILE A 95 20.19 2.20 -12.30
CA ILE A 95 18.74 2.07 -12.15
C ILE A 95 18.34 2.13 -10.68
N GLU A 96 19.07 1.46 -9.77
CA GLU A 96 18.87 1.59 -8.32
C GLU A 96 18.97 3.06 -7.85
N ARG A 97 19.93 3.81 -8.39
CA ARG A 97 20.11 5.24 -8.07
C ARG A 97 18.95 6.13 -8.53
N ILE A 98 18.06 5.66 -9.41
CA ILE A 98 16.83 6.41 -9.73
C ILE A 98 15.97 6.57 -8.48
N GLU A 99 15.95 5.61 -7.56
CA GLU A 99 15.19 5.73 -6.29
C GLU A 99 15.76 6.79 -5.35
N GLU A 100 17.04 7.14 -5.51
CA GLU A 100 17.73 8.21 -4.77
C GLU A 100 17.45 9.60 -5.36
N ASP A 101 16.83 9.68 -6.54
CA ASP A 101 16.35 10.94 -7.09
C ASP A 101 15.05 11.32 -6.38
N PHE A 102 15.07 12.40 -5.59
CA PHE A 102 13.91 12.88 -4.83
C PHE A 102 13.05 13.91 -5.59
N SER A 103 13.28 14.11 -6.89
CA SER A 103 12.53 15.09 -7.67
C SER A 103 11.12 14.61 -8.01
N LEU A 104 10.11 15.43 -7.70
CA LEU A 104 8.68 15.29 -8.04
C LEU A 104 7.93 14.10 -7.40
N THR A 105 8.41 12.87 -7.51
CA THR A 105 7.72 11.64 -7.02
C THR A 105 8.67 10.71 -6.30
N ARG A 106 8.12 9.81 -5.47
CA ARG A 106 8.86 8.64 -4.99
C ARG A 106 9.01 7.65 -6.14
N LYS A 107 10.13 6.94 -6.24
CA LYS A 107 10.44 6.09 -7.40
C LYS A 107 10.66 4.66 -6.97
N ILE A 108 10.26 3.74 -7.85
CA ILE A 108 10.56 2.32 -7.75
C ILE A 108 11.11 1.91 -9.12
N ALA A 109 12.35 1.47 -9.20
CA ALA A 109 12.99 1.16 -10.48
C ALA A 109 13.56 -0.26 -10.47
N ARG A 110 13.09 -1.12 -11.38
CA ARG A 110 13.48 -2.54 -11.42
C ARG A 110 13.73 -3.03 -12.85
N THR A 111 14.79 -3.83 -12.99
CA THR A 111 15.08 -4.63 -14.20
C THR A 111 14.70 -6.09 -13.97
N ALA A 112 14.77 -6.90 -15.03
CA ALA A 112 14.53 -8.35 -14.98
C ALA A 112 13.15 -8.74 -14.43
N VAL A 113 12.13 -7.91 -14.69
CA VAL A 113 10.75 -8.20 -14.28
C VAL A 113 10.10 -9.10 -15.33
N THR A 114 10.21 -10.41 -15.14
CA THR A 114 9.81 -11.39 -16.17
C THR A 114 8.65 -12.28 -15.76
N THR A 115 8.42 -12.43 -14.45
CA THR A 115 7.37 -13.26 -13.85
C THR A 115 6.38 -12.44 -13.02
N ALA A 116 5.22 -13.01 -12.70
CA ALA A 116 4.24 -12.36 -11.84
C ALA A 116 4.80 -12.12 -10.43
N GLU A 117 5.62 -13.05 -9.93
CA GLU A 117 6.31 -12.91 -8.66
C GLU A 117 7.30 -11.74 -8.68
N ASP A 118 8.02 -11.51 -9.80
CA ASP A 118 8.90 -10.35 -9.93
C ASP A 118 8.11 -9.03 -9.89
N VAL A 119 6.91 -9.01 -10.49
CA VAL A 119 6.01 -7.86 -10.43
C VAL A 119 5.55 -7.61 -8.99
N GLU A 120 5.11 -8.64 -8.28
CA GLU A 120 4.72 -8.52 -6.88
C GLU A 120 5.88 -8.03 -6.01
N ARG A 121 7.10 -8.59 -6.22
CA ARG A 121 8.32 -8.19 -5.50
C ARG A 121 8.69 -6.73 -5.78
N ALA A 122 8.57 -6.29 -7.03
CA ALA A 122 8.80 -4.90 -7.41
C ALA A 122 7.80 -3.96 -6.73
N LEU A 123 6.55 -4.37 -6.59
CA LEU A 123 5.46 -3.57 -6.02
C LEU A 123 5.32 -3.70 -4.50
N LEU A 124 6.14 -4.51 -3.82
CA LEU A 124 6.13 -4.68 -2.36
C LEU A 124 6.05 -3.35 -1.57
N PRO A 125 6.77 -2.27 -1.93
CA PRO A 125 6.67 -1.00 -1.21
C PRO A 125 5.28 -0.35 -1.26
N LEU A 126 4.43 -0.76 -2.21
CA LEU A 126 3.06 -0.30 -2.39
C LEU A 126 2.04 -1.27 -1.79
N MET A 127 2.46 -2.50 -1.49
CA MET A 127 1.62 -3.48 -0.81
C MET A 127 1.61 -3.12 0.68
N GLY A 128 0.46 -2.66 1.18
CA GLY A 128 0.29 -2.36 2.60
C GLY A 128 0.73 -3.55 3.47
N ILE A 129 1.11 -3.28 4.72
CA ILE A 129 1.51 -4.32 5.68
C ILE A 129 0.35 -5.32 5.81
N ARG A 130 0.51 -6.52 5.23
CA ARG A 130 -0.49 -7.60 5.29
C ARG A 130 -0.59 -8.28 6.66
N ALA A 131 0.18 -7.81 7.65
CA ALA A 131 0.02 -8.26 9.02
C ALA A 131 -1.29 -7.69 9.57
N GLN A 132 -2.41 -8.34 9.26
CA GLN A 132 -3.50 -8.37 10.22
C GLN A 132 -2.93 -9.10 11.45
N PRO A 133 -2.79 -8.43 12.61
CA PRO A 133 -2.45 -9.16 13.81
C PRO A 133 -3.50 -10.25 13.95
N LEU A 134 -3.09 -11.52 13.88
CA LEU A 134 -3.90 -12.59 14.42
C LEU A 134 -3.99 -12.27 15.91
N ILE A 135 -5.06 -11.58 16.32
CA ILE A 135 -5.41 -11.49 17.72
C ILE A 135 -5.64 -12.93 18.11
N GLY A 136 -4.61 -13.54 18.72
CA GLY A 136 -4.69 -14.91 19.18
C GLY A 136 -5.99 -15.06 19.93
N ALA A 137 -6.68 -16.17 19.70
CA ALA A 137 -7.96 -16.54 20.32
C ALA A 137 -7.84 -16.73 21.85
N SER A 138 -6.96 -15.98 22.53
CA SER A 138 -7.11 -15.68 23.95
C SER A 138 -8.48 -15.03 24.12
N ASN A 139 -9.37 -15.79 24.75
CA ASN A 139 -10.75 -15.43 25.03
C ASN A 139 -10.78 -14.01 25.57
N PHE A 140 -11.49 -13.10 24.90
CA PHE A 140 -11.58 -11.70 25.31
C PHE A 140 -11.99 -11.61 26.80
N GLU A 141 -12.87 -12.51 27.22
CA GLU A 141 -13.29 -12.68 28.60
C GLU A 141 -12.15 -12.96 29.57
N ASP A 142 -11.23 -13.87 29.25
CA ASP A 142 -10.12 -14.24 30.14
C ASP A 142 -9.17 -13.05 30.35
N ARG A 143 -8.89 -12.30 29.27
CA ARG A 143 -8.08 -11.08 29.34
C ARG A 143 -8.79 -9.97 30.11
N LEU A 144 -10.10 -9.84 29.95
CA LEU A 144 -10.87 -8.85 30.67
C LEU A 144 -10.93 -9.18 32.16
N ARG A 145 -11.19 -10.43 32.53
CA ARG A 145 -11.17 -10.91 33.92
C ARG A 145 -9.81 -10.70 34.58
N ALA A 146 -8.71 -10.98 33.89
CA ALA A 146 -7.37 -10.74 34.41
C ALA A 146 -7.07 -9.26 34.69
N ARG A 147 -7.64 -8.33 33.90
CA ARG A 147 -7.47 -6.88 34.08
C ARG A 147 -8.38 -6.30 35.16
N LEU A 148 -9.55 -6.90 35.38
CA LEU A 148 -10.54 -6.47 36.37
C LEU A 148 -10.38 -7.20 37.72
N LYS A 149 -9.16 -7.61 38.08
CA LYS A 149 -8.85 -8.35 39.32
C LYS A 149 -9.28 -7.61 40.60
N ASP A 150 -9.32 -6.28 40.54
CA ASP A 150 -9.67 -5.41 41.68
C ASP A 150 -11.17 -5.06 41.70
N VAL A 151 -11.96 -5.63 40.78
CA VAL A 151 -13.41 -5.47 40.68
C VAL A 151 -14.09 -6.75 41.21
N PRO A 152 -15.20 -6.63 41.96
CA PRO A 152 -15.98 -7.79 42.40
C PRO A 152 -16.34 -8.74 41.23
N LEU A 153 -16.07 -10.05 41.42
CA LEU A 153 -16.22 -11.08 40.38
C LEU A 153 -17.66 -11.21 39.87
N ASP A 154 -18.65 -10.97 40.74
CA ASP A 154 -20.07 -10.90 40.44
C ASP A 154 -20.41 -9.75 39.48
N ALA A 155 -19.81 -8.57 39.68
CA ALA A 155 -19.97 -7.44 38.77
C ALA A 155 -19.34 -7.70 37.40
N VAL A 156 -18.14 -8.32 37.38
CA VAL A 156 -17.45 -8.70 36.12
C VAL A 156 -18.25 -9.76 35.36
N THR A 157 -18.83 -10.73 36.06
CA THR A 157 -19.67 -11.79 35.46
C THR A 157 -20.98 -11.23 34.92
N ALA A 158 -21.63 -10.33 35.67
CA ALA A 158 -22.84 -9.65 35.21
C ALA A 158 -22.58 -8.81 33.95
N PHE A 159 -21.46 -8.07 33.93
CA PHE A 159 -21.04 -7.28 32.76
C PHE A 159 -20.79 -8.15 31.52
N LEU A 160 -20.10 -9.29 31.68
CA LEU A 160 -19.81 -10.21 30.58
C LEU A 160 -21.07 -10.91 30.03
N ASN A 161 -22.10 -11.09 30.86
CA ASN A 161 -23.38 -11.70 30.47
C ASN A 161 -24.41 -10.67 29.97
N GLU A 162 -23.97 -9.48 29.52
CA GLU A 162 -24.83 -8.42 28.97
C GLU A 162 -25.92 -7.92 29.94
N THR A 163 -25.67 -8.02 31.25
CA THR A 163 -26.59 -7.48 32.26
C THR A 163 -26.72 -5.96 32.10
N PRO A 164 -27.93 -5.37 32.21
CA PRO A 164 -28.11 -3.92 32.13
C PRO A 164 -27.17 -3.14 33.05
N ALA A 165 -26.60 -2.04 32.55
CA ALA A 165 -25.57 -1.28 33.25
C ALA A 165 -25.99 -0.80 34.65
N VAL A 166 -27.29 -0.53 34.85
CA VAL A 166 -27.87 -0.14 36.14
C VAL A 166 -27.73 -1.22 37.20
N ASP A 167 -27.87 -2.49 36.82
CA ASP A 167 -27.75 -3.63 37.73
C ASP A 167 -26.29 -3.95 38.03
N VAL A 168 -25.40 -3.82 37.03
CA VAL A 168 -23.95 -3.93 37.24
C VAL A 168 -23.47 -2.85 38.24
N ALA A 169 -23.92 -1.60 38.07
CA ALA A 169 -23.59 -0.50 38.99
C ALA A 169 -24.11 -0.75 40.41
N ARG A 170 -25.30 -1.34 40.56
CA ARG A 170 -25.84 -1.73 41.87
C ARG A 170 -25.00 -2.81 42.54
N ILE A 171 -24.52 -3.81 41.80
CA ILE A 171 -23.62 -4.85 42.32
C ILE A 171 -22.29 -4.22 42.77
N LEU A 172 -21.73 -3.29 41.99
CA LEU A 172 -20.52 -2.54 42.36
C LEU A 172 -20.71 -1.69 43.63
N GLY A 173 -21.86 -1.04 43.78
CA GLY A 173 -22.18 -0.17 44.92
C GLY A 173 -22.64 -0.88 46.19
N ALA A 174 -22.96 -2.19 46.12
CA ALA A 174 -23.42 -2.98 47.27
C ALA A 174 -22.29 -3.36 48.25
N LYS A 175 -21.03 -3.11 47.90
CA LYS A 175 -19.87 -3.20 48.81
C LYS A 175 -19.34 -1.81 49.12
N SER A 176 -19.96 -1.15 50.10
CA SER A 176 -19.33 -0.18 51.00
C SER A 176 -19.60 -0.61 52.43
#